data_AF-A0AA95JK22-F1
#
_entry.id   AF-A0AA95JK22-F1
#
_cell.length_a   1.000
_cell.length_b   1.000
_cell.length_c   1.000
_cell.angle_alpha   90.00
_cell.angle_beta   90.00
_cell.angle_gamma   90.00
#
_symmetry.space_group_name_H-M   'P 1'
#
loop_
_entity.id
_entity.type
_entity.pdbx_description
1 polymer ?
#
loop_
_entity_poly.entity_id
_entity_poly.type
_entity_poly.pdbx_seq_one_letter_code
_entity_poly.pdbx_strand_id
1 'polypeptide(L)'
;MFGAAVTTTYLYAAGDDVPFATKIGGALTRSVALPGGVSVTLGATPSWQYPNLLGHMLVTGNGTNHGAMQLYDPYGQPLGMSAFAIGTVVANRAETTATSRAHTIG
;
A
#
# COMPACT_ATOMS: atom_id res chain seq x y z
N MET A 1 -13.33 27.54 11.14
CA MET A 1 -13.34 26.32 11.97
C MET A 1 -12.02 25.63 11.74
N PHE A 2 -11.23 25.38 12.79
CA PHE A 2 -10.03 24.54 12.68
C PHE A 2 -10.44 23.08 12.89
N GLY A 3 -9.82 22.15 12.17
CA GLY A 3 -10.12 20.72 12.26
C GLY A 3 -9.89 20.16 13.67
N ALA A 4 -10.63 19.10 14.03
CA ALA A 4 -10.42 18.39 15.28
C ALA A 4 -9.01 17.78 15.33
N ALA A 5 -8.34 17.86 16.49
CA ALA A 5 -7.01 17.28 16.67
C ALA A 5 -7.06 15.75 16.55
N VAL A 6 -6.10 15.18 15.82
CA VAL A 6 -5.93 13.72 15.63
C VAL A 6 -4.64 13.28 16.31
N THR A 7 -4.74 12.28 17.20
CA THR A 7 -3.58 11.68 17.86
C THR A 7 -3.20 10.37 17.18
N THR A 8 -1.94 10.27 16.76
CA THR A 8 -1.32 9.01 16.32
C THR A 8 -0.41 8.47 17.41
N THR A 9 -0.69 7.26 17.88
CA THR A 9 0.15 6.53 18.84
C THR A 9 1.03 5.53 18.09
N TYR A 10 2.33 5.55 18.36
CA TYR A 10 3.30 4.59 17.82
C TYR A 10 3.55 3.49 18.86
N LEU A 11 3.48 2.23 18.45
CA LEU A 11 3.65 1.07 19.33
C LEU A 11 5.02 0.43 19.08
N TYR A 12 5.80 0.30 20.14
CA TYR A 12 7.15 -0.27 20.11
C TYR A 12 7.17 -1.63 20.78
N ALA A 13 8.05 -2.52 20.32
CA ALA A 13 8.27 -3.81 20.95
C ALA A 13 9.47 -3.69 21.88
N ALA A 14 9.30 -3.97 23.17
CA ALA A 14 10.37 -3.94 24.16
C ALA A 14 11.23 -2.66 24.07
N GLY A 15 12.55 -2.81 23.90
CA GLY A 15 13.53 -1.72 23.78
C GLY A 15 13.88 -1.33 22.35
N ASP A 16 13.09 -1.72 21.35
CA ASP A 16 13.32 -1.31 19.96
C ASP A 16 12.93 0.16 19.75
N ASP A 17 13.74 0.89 19.00
CA ASP A 17 13.47 2.29 18.61
C ASP A 17 12.62 2.43 17.34
N VAL A 18 12.13 1.31 16.79
CA VAL A 18 11.28 1.29 15.60
C VAL A 18 9.88 0.80 15.99
N PRO A 19 8.82 1.56 15.70
CA PRO A 19 7.47 1.14 16.02
C PRO A 19 7.04 0.01 15.09
N PHE A 20 6.47 -1.05 15.64
CA PHE A 20 5.94 -2.17 14.86
C PHE A 20 4.50 -1.91 14.37
N ALA A 21 3.79 -0.94 14.95
CA ALA A 21 2.42 -0.60 14.60
C ALA A 21 2.08 0.85 14.95
N THR A 22 0.99 1.36 14.36
CA THR A 22 0.42 2.67 14.67
C THR A 22 -1.04 2.53 15.07
N LYS A 23 -1.50 3.38 15.99
CA LYS A 23 -2.90 3.46 16.40
C LYS A 23 -3.42 4.89 16.26
N ILE A 24 -4.57 5.05 15.60
CA ILE A 24 -5.30 6.33 15.50
C ILE A 24 -6.71 6.09 16.04
N GLY A 25 -7.06 6.75 17.14
CA GLY A 25 -8.30 6.44 17.85
C GLY A 25 -8.36 4.96 18.25
N GLY A 26 -9.37 4.22 17.79
CA GLY A 26 -9.50 2.78 18.00
C GLY A 26 -8.81 1.90 16.94
N ALA A 27 -8.37 2.47 15.81
CA ALA A 27 -7.84 1.71 14.69
C ALA A 27 -6.34 1.43 14.87
N LEU A 28 -5.96 0.15 14.84
CA LEU A 28 -4.57 -0.30 14.82
C LEU A 28 -4.17 -0.68 13.40
N THR A 29 -2.97 -0.31 12.98
CA THR A 29 -2.39 -0.67 11.68
C THR A 29 -0.97 -1.18 11.85
N ARG A 30 -0.65 -2.30 11.19
CA ARG A 30 0.69 -2.91 11.19
C ARG A 30 1.04 -3.40 9.79
N SER A 31 2.23 -3.07 9.31
CA SER A 31 2.77 -3.64 8.07
C SER A 31 3.73 -4.79 8.39
N VAL A 32 3.64 -5.89 7.64
CA VAL A 32 4.48 -7.08 7.81
C VAL A 32 5.03 -7.49 6.45
N ALA A 33 6.34 -7.64 6.35
CA ALA A 33 7.00 -8.25 5.20
C ALA A 33 6.94 -9.78 5.32
N LEU A 34 6.64 -10.44 4.20
CA LEU A 34 6.55 -11.89 4.09
C LEU A 34 7.60 -12.39 3.08
N PRO A 35 7.96 -13.68 3.12
CA PRO A 35 8.82 -14.28 2.11
C PRO A 35 8.32 -14.02 0.69
N GLY A 36 9.25 -13.86 -0.26
CA GLY A 36 8.93 -13.59 -1.67
C GLY A 36 8.60 -12.13 -1.99
N GLY A 37 8.91 -11.19 -1.09
CA GLY A 37 8.69 -9.75 -1.31
C GLY A 37 7.25 -9.30 -1.10
N VAL A 38 6.35 -10.23 -0.76
CA VAL A 38 4.96 -9.92 -0.41
C VAL A 38 4.93 -9.10 0.87
N SER A 39 4.04 -8.12 0.96
CA SER A 39 3.76 -7.43 2.21
C SER A 39 2.27 -7.44 2.52
N VAL A 40 1.91 -7.35 3.79
CA VAL A 40 0.53 -7.17 4.23
C VAL A 40 0.45 -5.99 5.18
N THR A 41 -0.52 -5.13 4.96
CA THR A 41 -0.94 -4.12 5.94
C THR A 41 -2.17 -4.65 6.66
N LEU A 42 -1.99 -5.00 7.93
CA LEU A 42 -3.02 -5.45 8.84
C LEU A 42 -3.75 -4.24 9.42
N GLY A 43 -5.08 -4.30 9.42
CA GLY A 43 -5.98 -3.30 9.99
C GLY A 43 -7.39 -3.88 10.06
N ALA A 44 -8.42 -3.03 10.06
CA ALA A 44 -9.82 -3.51 10.01
C ALA A 44 -10.11 -4.32 8.73
N THR A 45 -9.48 -3.96 7.61
CA THR A 45 -9.51 -4.72 6.36
C THR A 45 -8.08 -4.90 5.88
N PRO A 46 -7.47 -6.07 6.08
CA PRO A 46 -6.08 -6.26 5.68
C PRO A 46 -5.91 -6.20 4.16
N SER A 47 -4.77 -5.68 3.72
CA SER A 47 -4.43 -5.51 2.31
C SER A 47 -3.06 -6.11 2.03
N TRP A 48 -2.98 -6.98 1.02
CA TRP A 48 -1.76 -7.64 0.60
C TRP A 48 -1.24 -6.97 -0.65
N GLN A 49 0.07 -6.80 -0.72
CA GLN A 49 0.78 -6.28 -1.87
C GLN A 49 1.71 -7.38 -2.38
N TYR A 50 1.54 -7.72 -3.66
CA TYR A 50 2.35 -8.70 -4.35
C TYR A 50 3.18 -7.95 -5.40
N PRO A 51 4.47 -7.67 -5.17
CA PRO A 51 5.32 -7.05 -6.17
C PRO A 51 5.77 -8.07 -7.22
N ASN A 52 6.20 -7.57 -8.37
CA ASN A 52 6.98 -8.34 -9.34
C ASN A 52 8.44 -8.48 -8.87
N LEU A 53 9.23 -9.25 -9.61
CA LEU A 53 10.64 -9.53 -9.26
C LEU A 53 11.52 -8.26 -9.27
N LEU A 54 11.09 -7.20 -9.96
CA LEU A 54 11.77 -5.91 -10.03
C LEU A 54 11.27 -4.92 -8.96
N GLY A 55 10.37 -5.35 -8.06
CA GLY A 55 9.84 -4.53 -6.97
C GLY A 55 8.64 -3.65 -7.35
N HIS A 56 8.16 -3.66 -8.59
CA HIS A 56 6.95 -2.92 -8.96
C HIS A 56 5.70 -3.66 -8.47
N MET A 57 4.68 -2.92 -8.04
CA MET A 57 3.44 -3.51 -7.52
C MET A 57 2.69 -4.25 -8.63
N LEU A 58 2.61 -5.58 -8.57
CA LEU A 58 1.92 -6.38 -9.59
C LEU A 58 0.43 -6.42 -9.33
N VAL A 59 0.02 -6.73 -8.10
CA VAL A 59 -1.39 -6.77 -7.72
C VAL A 59 -1.59 -6.54 -6.21
N THR A 60 -2.73 -5.97 -5.84
CA THR A 60 -3.21 -5.89 -4.45
C THR A 60 -4.32 -6.90 -4.20
N GLY A 61 -4.35 -7.52 -3.01
CA GLY A 61 -5.37 -8.50 -2.67
C GLY A 61 -5.81 -8.48 -1.21
N ASN A 62 -6.67 -9.43 -0.86
CA ASN A 62 -7.20 -9.65 0.49
C ASN A 62 -6.75 -10.99 1.11
N GLY A 63 -5.67 -11.57 0.59
CA GLY A 63 -5.11 -12.85 1.04
C GLY A 63 -5.74 -14.08 0.36
N THR A 64 -6.94 -13.94 -0.20
CA THR A 64 -7.63 -15.02 -0.93
C THR A 64 -7.88 -14.65 -2.39
N ASN A 65 -8.34 -13.42 -2.63
CA ASN A 65 -8.61 -12.85 -3.95
C ASN A 65 -7.72 -11.64 -4.21
N HIS A 66 -7.56 -11.28 -5.48
CA HIS A 66 -6.76 -10.16 -5.92
C HIS A 66 -7.50 -9.29 -6.95
N GLY A 67 -7.13 -8.02 -7.03
CA GLY A 67 -7.65 -7.08 -8.03
C GLY A 67 -7.05 -7.30 -9.42
N ALA A 68 -7.22 -6.32 -10.31
CA ALA A 68 -6.58 -6.35 -11.63
C ALA A 68 -5.05 -6.24 -11.51
N MET A 69 -4.33 -6.91 -12.40
CA MET A 69 -2.87 -6.86 -12.47
C MET A 69 -2.38 -5.55 -13.07
N GLN A 70 -1.28 -5.01 -12.56
CA GLN A 70 -0.59 -3.88 -13.17
C GLN A 70 0.64 -4.36 -13.93
N LEU A 71 0.77 -3.95 -15.19
CA LEU A 71 1.92 -4.23 -16.03
C LEU A 71 2.82 -3.00 -16.12
N TYR A 72 4.10 -3.24 -16.34
CA TYR A 72 5.11 -2.21 -16.49
C TYR A 72 5.97 -2.50 -17.70
N ASP A 73 6.42 -1.46 -18.37
CA ASP A 73 7.49 -1.58 -19.35
C ASP A 73 8.87 -1.77 -18.66
N PRO A 74 9.94 -2.04 -19.42
CA PRO A 74 11.28 -2.22 -18.85
C PRO A 74 11.85 -1.01 -18.11
N TYR A 75 11.29 0.18 -18.34
CA TYR A 75 11.69 1.43 -17.67
C TYR A 75 10.82 1.74 -16.44
N GLY A 76 9.87 0.86 -16.10
CA GLY A 76 9.00 0.99 -14.94
C GLY A 76 7.75 1.83 -15.18
N GLN A 77 7.42 2.16 -16.44
CA GLN A 77 6.21 2.92 -16.74
C GLN A 77 4.98 2.01 -16.73
N PRO A 78 3.87 2.41 -16.10
CA PRO A 78 2.67 1.60 -16.06
C PRO A 78 2.05 1.45 -17.45
N LEU A 79 1.62 0.23 -17.78
CA LEU A 79 0.94 -0.11 -19.02
C LEU A 79 -0.54 -0.44 -18.74
N GLY A 80 -1.42 0.02 -19.64
CA GLY A 80 -2.82 -0.41 -19.62
C GLY A 80 -2.95 -1.86 -20.09
N MET A 81 -3.58 -2.74 -19.30
CA MET A 81 -3.63 -4.19 -19.59
C MET A 81 -4.24 -4.55 -20.96
N SER A 82 -5.18 -3.75 -21.47
CA SER A 82 -5.86 -4.04 -22.75
C SER A 82 -5.11 -3.53 -23.97
N ALA A 83 -4.41 -2.41 -23.84
CA ALA A 83 -3.78 -1.70 -24.95
C ALA A 83 -2.25 -1.79 -24.94
N PHE A 84 -1.66 -2.29 -23.85
CA PHE A 84 -0.21 -2.26 -23.58
C PHE A 84 0.44 -0.90 -23.86
N ALA A 85 -0.30 0.16 -23.56
CA ALA A 85 0.08 1.54 -23.82
C ALA A 85 0.27 2.31 -22.51
N ILE A 86 1.26 3.21 -22.51
CA ILE A 86 1.50 4.18 -21.45
C ILE A 86 0.49 5.34 -21.52
N GLY A 87 0.35 6.10 -20.43
CA GLY A 87 -0.43 7.34 -20.39
C GLY A 87 -1.95 7.17 -20.43
N THR A 88 -2.46 5.94 -20.33
CA THR A 88 -3.90 5.68 -20.21
C THR A 88 -4.40 5.94 -18.79
N VAL A 89 -5.68 6.30 -18.64
CA VAL A 89 -6.29 6.52 -17.31
C VAL A 89 -6.16 5.27 -16.42
N VAL A 90 -6.28 4.08 -17.00
CA VAL A 90 -6.14 2.80 -16.28
C VAL A 90 -4.69 2.60 -15.82
N ALA A 91 -3.72 2.84 -16.70
CA ALA A 91 -2.30 2.74 -16.35
C ALA A 91 -1.92 3.69 -15.20
N ASN A 92 -2.39 4.95 -15.25
CA ASN A 92 -2.04 5.96 -14.24
C ASN A 92 -2.69 5.70 -12.87
N ARG A 93 -3.84 5.01 -12.83
CA ARG A 93 -4.55 4.72 -11.55
C ARG A 93 -3.80 3.73 -10.65
N ALA A 94 -2.97 2.87 -11.24
CA ALA A 94 -2.21 1.89 -10.48
C ALA A 94 -1.11 2.52 -9.61
N GLU A 95 -0.54 3.64 -10.05
CA GLU A 95 0.44 4.41 -9.25
C GLU A 95 -0.22 5.01 -8.00
N THR A 96 -1.44 5.56 -8.13
CA THR A 96 -2.16 6.18 -7.01
C THR A 96 -2.58 5.19 -5.92
N THR A 97 -2.73 3.90 -6.25
CA THR A 97 -3.16 2.87 -5.29
C THR A 97 -1.99 2.40 -4.41
N ALA A 98 -0.74 2.49 -4.89
CA ALA A 98 0.45 2.15 -4.11
C ALA A 98 0.90 3.28 -3.16
N THR A 99 0.47 4.52 -3.38
CA THR A 99 0.90 5.71 -2.63
C THR A 99 -0.26 6.50 -2.00
N SER A 100 -1.40 5.86 -1.72
CA SER A 100 -2.45 6.48 -0.90
C SER A 100 -2.06 6.49 0.59
N ARG A 101 -0.97 7.19 0.91
CA ARG A 101 -0.76 7.67 2.28
C ARG A 101 -1.74 8.82 2.45
N ALA A 102 -2.79 8.60 3.24
CA ALA A 102 -3.66 9.69 3.66
C ALA A 102 -2.82 10.65 4.51
N HIS A 103 -2.23 11.67 3.88
CA HIS A 103 -1.64 12.81 4.55
C HIS A 103 -2.69 13.92 4.56
N THR A 104 -3.61 13.82 5.51
CA THR A 104 -4.50 14.93 5.83
C THR A 104 -3.69 15.95 6.62
N ILE A 105 -3.24 17.02 5.96
CA ILE A 105 -2.82 18.25 6.65
C ILE A 105 -4.09 18.94 7.17
N GLY A 106 -4.04 19.34 8.45
CA GLY A 106 -5.19 19.78 9.25
C GLY A 106 -5.74 21.17 8.91
#